data_AF-T0ZHJ1-F1
#
_entry.id   AF-T0ZHJ1-F1
#
_cell.length_a   1.000
_cell.length_b   1.000
_cell.length_c   1.000
_cell.angle_alpha   90.00
_cell.angle_beta   90.00
_cell.angle_gamma   90.00
#
_symmetry.space_group_name_H-M   'P 1'
#
loop_
_entity.id
_entity.type
_entity.pdbx_description
1 polymer ?
#
loop_
_entity_poly.entity_id
_entity_poly.type
_entity_poly.pdbx_seq_one_letter_code
_entity_poly.pdbx_strand_id
1 'polypeptide(L)'
;LGELLPLDEPFVQTMKHLLNVNLEECTSKKTYPPEGILTTEDALLYLEKKFATGQAKEYRQRKVDGILDHSLLPHLGDTPTDRLKKALYLGRIARTVLELHLGLRGEDDKDHYANKRLKLAGDLMEDLFRVAFSLLLKDLKYQLERSFTRKKDLRISSAIRPDLLTQRLVHALATGNWVGGRAGVSQLLDRTSHMSTIS
;
A
#
# COMPACT_ATOMS: atom_id res chain seq x y z
N LEU A 1 3.74 26.40 2.72
CA LEU A 1 3.08 26.59 1.39
C LEU A 1 4.19 27.07 0.46
N GLY A 2 4.74 26.18 -0.35
CA GLY A 2 5.92 26.48 -1.15
C GLY A 2 5.58 27.45 -2.27
N GLU A 3 6.37 28.52 -2.39
CA GLU A 3 6.30 29.44 -3.53
C GLU A 3 6.47 28.62 -4.81
N LEU A 4 5.51 28.74 -5.72
CA LEU A 4 5.63 28.23 -7.08
C LEU A 4 6.76 29.03 -7.74
N LEU A 5 7.90 28.38 -7.96
CA LEU A 5 9.04 28.99 -8.65
C LEU A 5 8.57 29.58 -9.99
N PRO A 6 9.00 30.80 -10.34
CA PRO A 6 8.58 31.46 -11.57
C PRO A 6 8.98 30.62 -12.81
N LEU A 7 8.07 30.55 -13.78
CA LEU A 7 8.19 29.67 -14.96
C LEU A 7 9.35 30.05 -15.90
N ASP A 8 9.88 31.26 -15.77
CA ASP A 8 10.91 31.83 -16.64
C ASP A 8 12.34 31.47 -16.20
N GLU A 9 12.50 30.82 -15.05
CA GLU A 9 13.77 30.27 -14.60
C GLU A 9 14.29 29.23 -15.61
N PRO A 10 15.55 29.31 -16.08
CA PRO A 10 16.13 28.37 -17.04
C PRO A 10 16.06 26.90 -16.57
N PHE A 11 16.00 26.71 -15.25
CA PHE A 11 15.73 25.43 -14.59
C PHE A 11 14.33 24.86 -14.89
N VAL A 12 13.28 25.68 -14.77
CA VAL A 12 11.90 25.25 -15.06
C VAL A 12 11.77 24.88 -16.53
N GLN A 13 12.48 25.59 -17.41
CA GLN A 13 12.54 25.25 -18.83
C GLN A 13 13.21 23.90 -19.09
N THR A 14 14.31 23.59 -18.41
CA THR A 14 15.01 22.30 -18.53
C THR A 14 14.14 21.13 -18.06
N MET A 15 13.47 21.28 -16.92
CA MET A 15 12.50 20.28 -16.45
C MET A 15 11.32 20.13 -17.42
N LYS A 16 10.78 21.24 -17.92
CA LYS A 16 9.70 21.25 -18.90
C LYS A 16 10.11 20.52 -20.18
N HIS A 17 11.33 20.72 -20.66
CA HIS A 17 11.87 19.99 -21.81
C HIS A 17 11.92 18.48 -21.56
N LEU A 18 12.53 18.02 -20.46
CA LEU A 18 12.60 16.60 -20.12
C LEU A 18 11.21 15.98 -19.99
N LEU A 19 10.28 16.70 -19.37
CA LEU A 19 8.91 16.24 -19.20
C LEU A 19 8.18 16.15 -20.56
N ASN A 20 8.36 17.13 -21.43
CA ASN A 20 7.81 17.11 -22.79
C ASN A 20 8.35 15.94 -23.61
N VAL A 21 9.65 15.65 -23.55
CA VAL A 21 10.24 14.49 -24.24
C VAL A 21 9.60 13.17 -23.77
N ASN A 22 9.39 13.02 -22.46
CA ASN A 22 8.71 11.84 -21.91
C ASN A 22 7.21 11.78 -22.31
N LEU A 23 6.53 12.92 -22.43
CA LEU A 23 5.14 12.99 -22.91
C LEU A 23 5.04 12.65 -24.41
N GLU A 24 6.01 13.09 -25.21
CA GLU A 24 6.13 12.71 -26.62
C GLU A 24 6.38 11.21 -26.78
N GLU A 25 7.17 10.60 -25.90
CA GLU A 25 7.36 9.15 -25.87
C GLU A 25 6.07 8.39 -25.56
N CYS A 26 5.24 8.90 -24.64
CA CYS A 26 3.90 8.36 -24.37
C CYS A 26 2.98 8.40 -25.62
N THR A 27 3.21 9.37 -26.50
CA THR A 27 2.47 9.56 -27.75
C THR A 27 3.00 8.66 -28.89
N SER A 28 4.20 8.08 -28.72
CA SER A 28 4.82 7.25 -29.74
C SER A 28 4.10 5.91 -29.94
N LYS A 29 3.62 5.69 -31.17
CA LYS A 29 2.97 4.44 -31.59
C LYS A 29 3.87 3.19 -31.48
N LYS A 30 5.20 3.38 -31.46
CA LYS A 30 6.18 2.29 -31.29
C LYS A 30 6.20 1.75 -29.87
N THR A 31 6.09 2.65 -28.88
CA THR A 31 6.19 2.31 -27.46
C THR A 31 4.84 1.89 -26.89
N TYR A 32 3.75 2.53 -27.32
CA TYR A 32 2.39 2.27 -26.85
C TYR A 32 1.41 2.06 -28.02
N PRO A 33 1.30 0.84 -28.58
CA PRO A 33 0.37 0.54 -29.68
C PRO A 33 -1.10 0.52 -29.19
N PRO A 34 -2.09 0.99 -29.99
CA PRO A 34 -2.03 1.29 -31.43
C PRO A 34 -1.79 2.77 -31.83
N GLU A 35 -2.17 3.76 -31.01
CA GLU A 35 -2.12 5.19 -31.37
C GLU A 35 -1.28 6.06 -30.41
N GLY A 36 -0.62 5.47 -29.40
CA GLY A 36 -0.08 6.20 -28.25
C GLY A 36 -1.14 6.42 -27.16
N ILE A 37 -0.75 7.00 -26.01
CA ILE A 37 -1.66 7.35 -24.92
C ILE A 37 -1.94 8.86 -24.99
N LEU A 38 -3.07 9.24 -25.60
CA LEU A 38 -3.44 10.65 -25.80
C LEU A 38 -4.61 11.05 -24.91
N THR A 39 -5.60 10.17 -24.75
CA THR A 39 -6.80 10.43 -23.96
C THR A 39 -6.79 9.66 -22.64
N THR A 40 -7.64 10.08 -21.71
CA THR A 40 -7.87 9.32 -20.46
C THR A 40 -8.42 7.92 -20.74
N GLU A 41 -9.19 7.75 -21.81
CA GLU A 41 -9.73 6.45 -22.22
C GLU A 41 -8.62 5.52 -22.70
N ASP A 42 -7.67 6.02 -23.49
CA ASP A 42 -6.52 5.24 -23.95
C ASP A 42 -5.65 4.78 -22.77
N ALA A 43 -5.44 5.66 -21.79
CA ALA A 43 -4.69 5.35 -20.58
C ALA A 43 -5.38 4.24 -19.77
N LEU A 44 -6.71 4.32 -19.62
CA LEU A 44 -7.49 3.28 -18.94
C LEU A 44 -7.44 1.96 -19.70
N LEU A 45 -7.59 1.97 -21.03
CA LEU A 45 -7.49 0.77 -21.87
C LEU A 45 -6.12 0.10 -21.77
N TYR A 46 -5.04 0.89 -21.71
CA TYR A 46 -3.69 0.38 -21.49
C TYR A 46 -3.56 -0.31 -20.13
N LEU A 47 -4.06 0.32 -19.05
CA LEU A 47 -4.06 -0.25 -17.70
C LEU A 47 -4.90 -1.53 -17.64
N GLU A 48 -6.09 -1.52 -18.22
CA GLU A 48 -6.98 -2.69 -18.31
C GLU A 48 -6.29 -3.88 -18.99
N LYS A 49 -5.61 -3.63 -20.12
CA LYS A 49 -4.88 -4.65 -20.86
C LYS A 49 -3.71 -5.22 -20.04
N LYS A 50 -3.05 -4.38 -19.23
CA LYS A 50 -1.88 -4.80 -18.44
C LYS A 50 -2.25 -5.58 -17.17
N PHE A 51 -3.31 -5.17 -16.46
CA PHE A 51 -3.66 -5.73 -15.15
C PHE A 51 -4.70 -6.86 -15.20
N ALA A 52 -5.41 -7.02 -16.31
CA ALA A 52 -6.57 -7.92 -16.39
C ALA A 52 -6.72 -8.56 -17.77
N THR A 53 -5.63 -9.08 -18.35
CA THR A 53 -5.65 -9.81 -19.62
C THR A 53 -6.70 -10.92 -19.62
N GLY A 54 -7.49 -11.00 -20.70
CA GLY A 54 -8.46 -12.09 -20.92
C GLY A 54 -9.79 -12.00 -20.17
N GLN A 55 -10.05 -10.92 -19.42
CA GLN A 55 -11.33 -10.72 -18.71
C GLN A 55 -12.31 -9.83 -19.48
N ALA A 56 -13.61 -9.95 -19.17
CA ALA A 56 -14.66 -9.10 -19.72
C ALA A 56 -14.40 -7.61 -19.41
N LYS A 57 -14.72 -6.71 -20.34
CA LYS A 57 -14.40 -5.27 -20.25
C LYS A 57 -14.84 -4.63 -18.93
N GLU A 58 -16.07 -4.90 -18.49
CA GLU A 58 -16.61 -4.36 -17.24
C GLU A 58 -15.81 -4.81 -16.00
N TYR A 59 -15.37 -6.07 -15.97
CA TYR A 59 -14.55 -6.57 -14.86
C TYR A 59 -13.16 -5.94 -14.86
N ARG A 60 -12.59 -5.70 -16.06
CA ARG A 60 -11.29 -5.01 -16.21
C ARG A 60 -11.38 -3.58 -15.67
N GLN A 61 -12.42 -2.85 -16.04
CA GLN A 61 -12.67 -1.48 -15.57
C GLN A 61 -12.76 -1.41 -14.05
N ARG A 62 -13.64 -2.21 -13.44
CA ARG A 62 -13.79 -2.26 -11.99
C ARG A 62 -12.49 -2.62 -11.26
N LYS A 63 -11.68 -3.51 -11.84
CA LYS A 63 -10.39 -3.89 -11.28
C LYS A 63 -9.38 -2.75 -11.34
N VAL A 64 -9.31 -2.03 -12.46
CA VAL A 64 -8.43 -0.85 -12.60
C VAL A 64 -8.86 0.24 -11.62
N ASP A 65 -10.15 0.54 -11.53
CA ASP A 65 -10.68 1.50 -10.55
C ASP A 65 -10.31 1.10 -9.11
N GLY A 66 -10.50 -0.17 -8.74
CA GLY A 66 -10.11 -0.67 -7.43
C GLY A 66 -8.60 -0.57 -7.16
N ILE A 67 -7.75 -0.71 -8.18
CA ILE A 67 -6.30 -0.51 -8.04
C ILE A 67 -5.99 0.97 -7.80
N LEU A 68 -6.59 1.87 -8.58
CA LEU A 68 -6.39 3.32 -8.44
C LEU A 68 -6.85 3.83 -7.07
N ASP A 69 -7.94 3.27 -6.56
CA ASP A 69 -8.54 3.72 -5.30
C ASP A 69 -7.88 3.05 -4.08
N HIS A 70 -7.73 1.73 -4.05
CA HIS A 70 -7.29 1.02 -2.84
C HIS A 70 -5.83 0.58 -2.82
N SER A 71 -5.17 0.47 -3.98
CA SER A 71 -3.79 -0.04 -4.06
C SER A 71 -2.76 1.08 -4.28
N LEU A 72 -3.10 2.08 -5.10
CA LEU A 72 -2.22 3.19 -5.39
C LEU A 72 -2.27 4.23 -4.26
N LEU A 73 -1.16 4.38 -3.53
CA LEU A 73 -0.98 5.38 -2.46
C LEU A 73 -2.16 5.45 -1.47
N PRO A 74 -2.50 4.33 -0.78
CA PRO A 74 -3.71 4.26 0.07
C PRO A 74 -3.69 5.23 1.25
N HIS A 75 -2.52 5.66 1.70
CA HIS A 75 -2.38 6.63 2.79
C HIS A 75 -2.91 8.05 2.46
N LEU A 76 -3.20 8.34 1.18
CA LEU A 76 -3.77 9.62 0.75
C LEU A 76 -5.30 9.60 0.63
N GLY A 77 -5.91 8.41 0.68
CA GLY A 77 -7.34 8.21 0.55
C GLY A 77 -7.70 7.04 -0.37
N ASP A 78 -8.90 6.50 -0.16
CA ASP A 78 -9.42 5.31 -0.84
C ASP A 78 -10.65 5.63 -1.70
N THR A 79 -10.94 6.90 -1.94
CA THR A 79 -12.13 7.34 -2.68
C THR A 79 -11.79 7.92 -4.05
N PRO A 80 -12.72 7.89 -5.03
CA PRO A 80 -12.47 8.46 -6.35
C PRO A 80 -12.15 9.96 -6.34
N THR A 81 -12.63 10.70 -5.34
CA THR A 81 -12.36 12.15 -5.19
C THR A 81 -10.91 12.42 -4.76
N ASP A 82 -10.26 11.46 -4.10
CA ASP A 82 -8.87 11.58 -3.67
C ASP A 82 -7.85 11.32 -4.80
N ARG A 83 -8.30 10.85 -5.97
CA ARG A 83 -7.43 10.58 -7.14
C ARG A 83 -6.60 11.81 -7.55
N LEU A 84 -7.16 13.02 -7.44
CA LEU A 84 -6.42 14.26 -7.73
C LEU A 84 -5.24 14.44 -6.77
N LYS A 85 -5.43 14.20 -5.47
CA LYS A 85 -4.35 14.31 -4.46
C LYS A 85 -3.23 13.31 -4.75
N LYS A 86 -3.60 12.09 -5.15
CA LYS A 86 -2.65 11.04 -5.57
C LYS A 86 -1.85 11.48 -6.80
N ALA A 87 -2.51 12.06 -7.80
CA ALA A 87 -1.84 12.57 -9.00
C ALA A 87 -0.82 13.67 -8.69
N LEU A 88 -1.19 14.63 -7.82
CA LEU A 88 -0.26 15.67 -7.36
C LEU A 88 0.93 15.09 -6.61
N TYR A 89 0.70 14.06 -5.78
CA TYR A 89 1.78 13.39 -5.05
C TYR A 89 2.73 12.63 -6.00
N LEU A 90 2.20 11.96 -7.03
CA LEU A 90 3.03 11.34 -8.08
C LEU A 90 3.86 12.37 -8.84
N GLY A 91 3.27 13.53 -9.17
CA GLY A 91 4.01 14.63 -9.77
C GLY A 91 5.15 15.12 -8.89
N ARG A 92 4.94 15.17 -7.56
CA ARG A 92 5.99 15.50 -6.59
C ARG A 92 7.10 14.44 -6.55
N ILE A 93 6.76 13.15 -6.63
CA ILE A 93 7.76 12.07 -6.70
C ILE A 93 8.58 12.20 -7.98
N ALA A 94 7.93 12.38 -9.13
CA ALA A 94 8.62 12.55 -10.42
C ALA A 94 9.56 13.76 -10.38
N ARG A 95 9.10 14.89 -9.83
CA ARG A 95 9.93 16.07 -9.61
C ARG A 95 11.16 15.76 -8.76
N THR A 96 11.02 15.04 -7.63
CA THR A 96 12.19 14.72 -6.78
C THR A 96 13.22 13.84 -7.49
N VAL A 97 12.80 12.95 -8.38
CA VAL A 97 13.70 12.11 -9.19
C VAL A 97 14.42 12.96 -10.25
N LEU A 98 13.71 13.89 -10.90
CA LEU A 98 14.30 14.81 -11.86
C LEU A 98 15.30 15.78 -11.20
N GLU A 99 14.96 16.29 -10.02
CA GLU A 99 15.87 17.14 -9.23
C GLU A 99 17.16 16.40 -8.85
N LEU A 100 17.07 15.11 -8.53
CA LEU A 100 18.24 14.26 -8.30
C LEU A 100 19.08 14.08 -9.58
N HIS A 101 18.44 13.79 -10.72
CA HIS A 101 19.14 13.62 -11.99
C HIS A 101 19.88 14.90 -12.44
N LEU A 102 19.29 16.06 -12.18
CA LEU A 102 19.89 17.37 -12.47
C LEU A 102 20.91 17.83 -11.41
N GLY A 103 21.16 17.04 -10.36
CA GLY A 103 22.13 17.35 -9.30
C GLY A 103 21.69 18.46 -8.34
N LEU A 104 20.40 18.83 -8.32
CA LEU A 104 19.85 19.87 -7.45
C LEU A 104 19.55 19.38 -6.05
N ARG A 105 19.37 18.06 -5.92
CA ARG A 105 19.17 17.36 -4.67
C ARG A 105 20.21 16.25 -4.56
N GLY A 106 20.79 16.09 -3.38
CA GLY A 106 21.65 14.95 -3.07
C GLY A 106 20.85 13.65 -2.92
N GLU A 107 21.56 12.53 -2.89
CA GLU A 107 20.96 11.22 -2.60
C GLU A 107 20.38 11.20 -1.17
N ASP A 108 19.24 10.54 -0.99
CA ASP A 108 18.64 10.40 0.34
C ASP A 108 19.42 9.33 1.15
N ASP A 109 19.92 9.72 2.33
CA ASP A 109 20.57 8.81 3.28
C ASP A 109 19.55 7.85 3.92
N LYS A 110 19.68 6.57 3.59
CA LYS A 110 18.81 5.50 4.10
C LYS A 110 19.04 5.20 5.56
N ASP A 111 20.24 5.45 6.09
CA ASP A 111 20.63 5.09 7.46
C ASP A 111 20.35 6.22 8.44
N HIS A 112 19.98 7.40 7.93
CA HIS A 112 19.53 8.50 8.75
C HIS A 112 18.31 8.12 9.60
N TYR A 113 18.46 8.24 10.93
CA TYR A 113 17.44 7.81 11.90
C TYR A 113 16.09 8.50 11.73
N ALA A 114 16.03 9.73 11.18
CA ALA A 114 14.74 10.39 10.95
C ALA A 114 13.84 9.65 9.95
N ASN A 115 14.43 8.81 9.08
CA ASN A 115 13.70 7.97 8.13
C ASN A 115 13.32 6.60 8.72
N LYS A 116 13.90 6.23 9.86
CA LYS A 116 13.61 4.97 10.55
C LYS A 116 12.49 5.18 11.56
N ARG A 117 11.58 4.21 11.64
CA ARG A 117 10.50 4.22 12.65
C ARG A 117 10.67 3.00 13.55
N LEU A 118 10.79 3.24 14.85
CA LEU A 118 10.76 2.20 15.87
C LEU A 118 9.30 1.85 16.16
N LYS A 119 8.95 0.58 15.98
CA LYS A 119 7.65 0.05 16.42
C LYS A 119 7.78 -0.47 17.83
N LEU A 120 6.94 0.02 18.73
CA LEU A 120 6.92 -0.43 20.11
C LEU A 120 5.98 -1.62 20.29
N ALA A 121 5.93 -2.17 21.50
CA ALA A 121 5.05 -3.28 21.84
C ALA A 121 3.57 -2.99 21.50
N GLY A 122 3.12 -1.74 21.68
CA GLY A 122 1.76 -1.33 21.33
C GLY A 122 1.45 -1.48 19.83
N ASP A 123 2.28 -0.90 18.98
CA ASP A 123 2.10 -0.96 17.51
C ASP A 123 2.13 -2.40 17.00
N LEU A 124 3.04 -3.21 17.55
CA LEU A 124 3.18 -4.61 17.18
C LEU A 124 1.95 -5.41 17.61
N MET A 125 1.48 -5.21 18.84
CA MET A 125 0.27 -5.87 19.35
C MET A 125 -0.98 -5.45 18.57
N GLU A 126 -1.08 -4.19 18.16
CA GLU A 126 -2.16 -3.73 17.29
C GLU A 126 -2.16 -4.47 15.95
N ASP A 127 -1.00 -4.53 15.28
CA ASP A 127 -0.85 -5.22 14.00
C ASP A 127 -1.24 -6.70 14.12
N LEU A 128 -0.77 -7.37 15.18
CA LEU A 128 -1.08 -8.78 15.44
C LEU A 128 -2.57 -8.99 15.73
N PHE A 129 -3.16 -8.15 16.59
CA PHE A 129 -4.57 -8.22 16.95
C PHE A 129 -5.47 -7.96 15.74
N ARG A 130 -5.16 -6.94 14.93
CA ARG A 130 -5.91 -6.60 13.72
C ARG A 130 -6.03 -7.78 12.76
N VAL A 131 -4.91 -8.49 12.52
CA VAL A 131 -4.90 -9.66 11.64
C VAL A 131 -5.67 -10.83 12.28
N ALA A 132 -5.41 -11.14 13.54
CA ALA A 132 -6.06 -12.25 14.23
C ALA A 132 -7.58 -12.04 14.36
N PHE A 133 -8.02 -10.82 14.65
CA PHE A 133 -9.42 -10.44 14.72
C PHE A 133 -10.09 -10.46 13.34
N SER A 134 -9.41 -10.00 12.29
CA SER A 134 -9.92 -10.10 10.92
C SER A 134 -10.14 -11.56 10.48
N LEU A 135 -9.28 -12.48 10.92
CA LEU A 135 -9.46 -13.92 10.69
C LEU A 135 -10.66 -14.46 11.47
N LEU A 136 -10.84 -14.05 12.73
CA LEU A 136 -12.02 -14.40 13.53
C LEU A 136 -13.31 -13.94 12.86
N LEU A 137 -13.35 -12.70 12.35
CA LEU A 137 -14.53 -12.17 11.63
C LEU A 137 -14.82 -12.94 10.34
N LYS A 138 -13.79 -13.32 9.58
CA LYS A 138 -13.95 -14.17 8.38
C LYS A 138 -14.52 -15.54 8.72
N ASP A 139 -14.03 -16.15 9.80
CA ASP A 139 -14.56 -17.42 10.29
C ASP A 139 -16.02 -17.28 10.76
N LEU A 140 -16.32 -16.25 11.55
CA LEU A 140 -17.68 -15.98 12.01
C LEU A 140 -18.65 -15.83 10.84
N LYS A 141 -18.27 -15.05 9.82
CA LYS A 141 -19.05 -14.91 8.59
C LYS A 141 -19.33 -16.27 7.95
N TYR A 142 -18.29 -17.10 7.78
CA TYR A 142 -18.42 -18.43 7.20
C TYR A 142 -19.34 -19.35 8.03
N GLN A 143 -19.22 -19.36 9.36
CA GLN A 143 -20.08 -20.17 10.23
C GLN A 143 -21.55 -19.74 10.16
N LEU A 144 -21.82 -18.44 10.06
CA LEU A 144 -23.18 -17.91 9.92
C LEU A 144 -23.79 -18.28 8.56
N GLU A 145 -23.06 -18.11 7.45
CA GLU A 145 -23.50 -18.49 6.11
C GLU A 145 -23.84 -19.99 6.02
N ARG A 146 -22.98 -20.83 6.63
CA ARG A 146 -23.19 -22.29 6.70
C ARG A 146 -24.41 -22.67 7.55
N SER A 147 -24.61 -21.99 8.67
CA SER A 147 -25.73 -22.26 9.58
C SER A 147 -27.07 -21.83 8.95
N PHE A 148 -27.06 -20.70 8.25
CA PHE A 148 -28.20 -20.21 7.48
C PHE A 148 -28.61 -21.20 6.37
N THR A 149 -27.64 -21.72 5.61
CA THR A 149 -27.88 -22.73 4.56
C THR A 149 -28.56 -23.99 5.11
N ARG A 150 -28.28 -24.35 6.37
CA ARG A 150 -28.84 -25.53 7.06
C ARG A 150 -30.19 -25.27 7.74
N LYS A 151 -30.75 -24.06 7.62
CA LYS A 151 -32.00 -23.62 8.30
C LYS A 151 -31.98 -23.90 9.82
N LYS A 152 -30.81 -23.85 10.45
CA LYS A 152 -30.66 -23.99 11.90
C LYS A 152 -30.80 -22.63 12.57
N ASP A 153 -31.39 -22.59 13.76
CA ASP A 153 -31.45 -21.38 14.57
C ASP A 153 -30.06 -20.75 14.76
N LEU A 154 -29.93 -19.48 14.39
CA LEU A 154 -28.68 -18.74 14.44
C LEU A 154 -28.40 -18.31 15.87
N ARG A 155 -27.48 -19.02 16.54
CA ARG A 155 -26.92 -18.60 17.83
C ARG A 155 -25.51 -18.07 17.64
N ILE A 156 -25.35 -16.75 17.76
CA ILE A 156 -24.06 -16.05 17.57
C ILE A 156 -22.98 -16.62 18.50
N SER A 157 -23.32 -16.87 19.77
CA SER A 157 -22.41 -17.45 20.75
C SER A 157 -21.85 -18.82 20.35
N SER A 158 -22.60 -19.60 19.57
CA SER A 158 -22.15 -20.91 19.07
C SER A 158 -21.31 -20.82 17.79
N ALA A 159 -21.40 -19.69 17.06
CA ALA A 159 -20.69 -19.47 15.82
C ALA A 159 -19.29 -18.88 16.04
N ILE A 160 -19.06 -18.22 17.18
CA ILE A 160 -17.76 -17.64 17.53
C ILE A 160 -16.86 -18.72 18.11
N ARG A 161 -15.67 -18.90 17.52
CA ARG A 161 -14.60 -19.77 18.03
C ARG A 161 -13.50 -18.92 18.68
N PRO A 162 -13.52 -18.72 20.02
CA PRO A 162 -12.55 -17.85 20.69
C PRO A 162 -11.11 -18.37 20.59
N ASP A 163 -10.94 -19.69 20.47
CA ASP A 163 -9.63 -20.34 20.39
C ASP A 163 -8.79 -19.84 19.21
N LEU A 164 -9.42 -19.47 18.09
CA LEU A 164 -8.70 -18.98 16.91
C LEU A 164 -7.91 -17.70 17.20
N LEU A 165 -8.49 -16.79 17.98
CA LEU A 165 -7.84 -15.55 18.40
C LEU A 165 -6.73 -15.86 19.39
N THR A 166 -7.04 -16.63 20.45
CA THR A 166 -6.10 -16.97 21.52
C THR A 166 -4.88 -17.71 21.00
N GLN A 167 -5.07 -18.76 20.19
CA GLN A 167 -3.98 -19.55 19.62
C GLN A 167 -3.07 -18.70 18.75
N ARG A 168 -3.63 -17.77 17.97
CA ARG A 168 -2.82 -16.91 17.09
C ARG A 168 -1.95 -15.94 17.88
N LEU A 169 -2.52 -15.34 18.93
CA LEU A 169 -1.78 -14.43 19.82
C LEU A 169 -0.67 -15.18 20.58
N VAL A 170 -1.02 -16.29 21.22
CA VAL A 170 -0.08 -17.10 22.02
C VAL A 170 1.05 -17.63 21.14
N HIS A 171 0.75 -18.15 19.94
CA HIS A 171 1.76 -18.65 19.03
C HIS A 171 2.77 -17.56 18.62
N ALA A 172 2.29 -16.36 18.27
CA ALA A 172 3.15 -15.25 17.86
C ALA A 172 4.07 -14.81 19.01
N LEU A 173 3.52 -14.73 20.24
CA LEU A 173 4.28 -14.37 21.44
C LEU A 173 5.29 -15.45 21.84
N ALA A 174 4.93 -16.74 21.74
CA ALA A 174 5.79 -17.84 22.16
C ALA A 174 6.93 -18.11 21.18
N THR A 175 6.68 -17.99 19.87
CA THR A 175 7.69 -18.30 18.83
C THR A 175 8.46 -17.07 18.36
N GLY A 176 7.99 -15.87 18.67
CA GLY A 176 8.55 -14.63 18.13
C GLY A 176 8.31 -14.43 16.64
N ASN A 177 7.43 -15.22 16.01
CA ASN A 177 7.01 -15.08 14.61
C ASN A 177 5.75 -14.22 14.50
N TRP A 178 5.91 -13.01 13.96
CA TRP A 178 4.87 -11.99 13.89
C TRP A 178 4.36 -11.77 12.47
N VAL A 179 3.24 -11.05 12.36
CA VAL A 179 2.60 -10.71 11.09
C VAL A 179 3.55 -9.91 10.17
N GLY A 180 3.46 -10.18 8.87
CA GLY A 180 4.30 -9.52 7.86
C GLY A 180 5.73 -10.07 7.74
N GLY A 181 5.96 -11.34 8.13
CA GLY A 181 7.25 -12.02 7.93
C GLY A 181 8.35 -11.62 8.91
N ARG A 182 7.97 -11.00 10.04
CA ARG A 182 8.92 -10.59 11.09
C ARG A 182 9.19 -11.76 12.03
N ALA A 183 10.45 -12.02 12.33
CA ALA A 183 10.89 -13.05 13.26
C ALA A 183 11.74 -12.44 14.38
N GLY A 184 11.79 -13.09 15.54
CA GLY A 184 12.61 -12.68 16.69
C GLY A 184 12.10 -11.45 17.45
N VAL A 185 10.83 -11.07 17.25
CA VAL A 185 10.23 -9.89 17.92
C VAL A 185 9.93 -10.17 19.39
N SER A 186 9.50 -11.39 19.72
CA SER A 186 9.34 -11.84 21.12
C SER A 186 10.47 -12.79 21.45
N GLN A 187 11.12 -12.56 22.57
CA GLN A 187 12.25 -13.33 23.05
C GLN A 187 12.05 -13.65 24.54
N LEU A 188 12.78 -14.66 25.03
CA LEU A 188 12.82 -14.93 26.46
C LEU A 188 13.54 -13.79 27.17
N LEU A 189 12.95 -13.29 28.25
CA LEU A 189 13.57 -12.27 29.08
C LEU A 189 14.86 -12.82 29.69
N ASP A 190 15.97 -12.13 29.49
CA ASP A 190 17.23 -12.44 30.15
C ASP A 190 17.11 -12.14 31.65
N ARG A 191 17.35 -13.16 32.48
CA ARG A 191 17.29 -13.09 33.94
C ARG A 191 18.64 -13.38 34.61
N THR A 192 19.74 -13.26 33.87
CA THR A 192 21.10 -13.49 34.40
C THR A 192 21.52 -12.44 35.43
N SER A 193 21.20 -11.17 35.19
CA SER A 193 21.45 -10.06 36.12
C SER A 193 20.36 -8.99 36.00
N HIS A 194 20.22 -8.15 37.03
CA HIS A 194 19.26 -7.03 36.99
C HIS A 194 19.56 -6.07 35.82
N MET A 195 20.84 -5.87 35.48
CA MET A 195 21.23 -5.05 34.34
C MET A 195 20.85 -5.71 33.01
N SER A 196 21.01 -7.02 32.88
CA SER A 196 20.60 -7.77 31.67
C SER A 196 19.10 -7.74 31.44
N THR A 197 18.29 -7.67 32.51
CA THR A 197 16.82 -7.61 32.41
C THR A 197 16.30 -6.24 31.95
N ILE A 198 17.05 -5.17 32.23
CA ILE A 198 16.68 -3.79 31.83
C ILE A 198 17.18 -3.45 30.43
N SER A 199 18.36 -3.98 30.05
CA SER A 199 18.98 -3.76 28.75
C SER A 199 18.23 -4.44 27.62
#